data_AF-A0A5B8W2F8-F1
#
_entry.id   AF-A0A5B8W2F8-F1
#
_cell.length_a   1.000
_cell.length_b   1.000
_cell.length_c   1.000
_cell.angle_alpha   90.00
_cell.angle_beta   90.00
_cell.angle_gamma   90.00
#
_symmetry.space_group_name_H-M   'P 1'
#
loop_
_entity.id
_entity.type
_entity.pdbx_description
1 polymer ?
#
loop_
_entity_poly.entity_id
_entity_poly.type
_entity_poly.pdbx_seq_one_letter_code
_entity_poly.pdbx_strand_id
1 'polypeptide(L)'
;MLSRIFKPPFAGRAWGSSRLLINGCCLVYLVIGIKLLSIYFLWNADLLMGIVLAPYICRVKAGEYSMRYFLPSTIFSVIALVFPVKTTLFVALLFAVLLFFENFKGKVSLVLFFLLLLVSPLFMYLSNAISFPIRIWLSEVVAGILSRVGIAAHASGNIIELNGREFSVDQACAGLHMLSMSFIICLFIIAHCQRQKVNQLGFIKIVLLLALTFLLNIAVNLCRIMLLVLFKIPAASIFHDVTGVICLLVYVVLPLLWLSNFYLKKSAKVERHPRQDQLIRLVPDEVRYPFIHLLFAGALIVISCNLKSMDVLSNKGAYAVTLSGYKKQLLESGVIKFDKPGQLVYLKPTPFYGPEHNPMICWQGSGYNFTSIRKQTIAGREVYSGILTKGADKIYSAWWFDNGRLKTVSQLEWRWAAAQDSKPFYLVNVNATSEAGLLEAVTGLPGIK
;
A
#
# COMPACT_ATOMS: atom_id res chain seq x y z
N MET A 1 -24.08 45.63 32.57
CA MET A 1 -22.77 46.14 33.03
C MET A 1 -21.84 44.97 33.37
N LEU A 2 -21.57 44.06 32.42
CA LEU A 2 -20.61 42.94 32.54
C LEU A 2 -20.42 42.30 31.15
N SER A 3 -19.91 43.07 30.18
CA SER A 3 -19.63 42.59 28.81
C SER A 3 -18.40 43.25 28.17
N ARG A 4 -17.45 43.72 28.99
CA ARG A 4 -16.16 44.22 28.51
C ARG A 4 -15.11 43.70 29.47
N ILE A 5 -14.19 42.90 28.94
CA ILE A 5 -12.79 42.65 29.35
C ILE A 5 -12.47 41.23 28.85
N PHE A 6 -12.13 41.14 27.57
CA PHE A 6 -11.19 40.15 27.00
C PHE A 6 -10.95 40.58 25.54
N LYS A 7 -10.25 41.71 25.38
CA LYS A 7 -9.53 41.99 24.13
C LYS A 7 -8.13 41.38 24.32
N PRO A 8 -7.69 40.41 23.50
CA PRO A 8 -6.30 39.98 23.54
C PRO A 8 -5.41 41.15 23.08
N PRO A 9 -4.37 41.52 23.84
CA PRO A 9 -3.59 42.73 23.57
C PRO A 9 -2.43 42.41 22.64
N PHE A 10 -2.67 42.06 21.37
CA PHE A 10 -1.61 42.05 20.34
C PHE A 10 -2.25 42.18 18.94
N ALA A 11 -2.83 43.34 18.65
CA ALA A 11 -3.32 43.70 17.33
C ALA A 11 -2.61 44.97 16.85
N GLY A 12 -1.39 44.80 16.37
CA GLY A 12 -0.63 45.89 15.76
C GLY A 12 0.72 45.38 15.31
N ARG A 13 0.96 45.41 13.98
CA ARG A 13 2.26 45.16 13.30
C ARG A 13 2.68 43.72 12.95
N ALA A 14 1.85 42.68 13.10
CA ALA A 14 2.20 41.29 12.75
C ALA A 14 1.67 40.77 11.39
N TRP A 15 0.90 41.59 10.65
CA TRP A 15 0.17 41.14 9.44
C TRP A 15 1.07 40.84 8.22
N GLY A 16 2.22 41.50 8.09
CA GLY A 16 3.14 41.26 6.98
C GLY A 16 3.97 39.98 7.15
N SER A 17 4.45 39.72 8.37
CA SER A 17 5.27 38.56 8.71
C SER A 17 4.49 37.24 8.68
N SER A 18 3.21 37.24 9.03
CA SER A 18 2.38 36.02 9.00
C SER A 18 2.13 35.53 7.58
N ARG A 19 1.84 36.43 6.63
CA ARG A 19 1.63 36.08 5.22
C ARG A 19 2.88 35.55 4.53
N LEU A 20 4.03 36.18 4.78
CA LEU A 20 5.33 35.70 4.28
C LEU A 20 5.62 34.27 4.74
N LEU A 21 5.36 33.97 6.01
CA LEU A 21 5.56 32.65 6.59
C LEU A 21 4.60 31.61 6.02
N ILE A 22 3.31 31.96 5.89
CA ILE A 22 2.30 31.09 5.25
C ILE A 22 2.74 30.75 3.83
N ASN A 23 3.11 31.75 3.04
CA ASN A 23 3.55 31.56 1.66
C ASN A 23 4.83 30.72 1.59
N GLY A 24 5.79 30.95 2.50
CA GLY A 24 7.02 30.16 2.61
C GLY A 24 6.76 28.69 2.91
N CYS A 25 5.97 28.38 3.96
CA CYS A 25 5.60 27.01 4.30
C CYS A 25 4.81 26.34 3.18
N CYS A 26 3.83 27.03 2.59
CA CYS A 26 3.07 26.55 1.43
C CYS A 26 3.99 26.18 0.28
N LEU A 27 4.93 27.08 -0.08
CA LEU A 27 5.86 26.86 -1.17
C LEU A 27 6.75 25.63 -0.91
N VAL A 28 7.29 25.49 0.31
CA VAL A 28 8.09 24.32 0.70
C VAL A 28 7.30 23.03 0.53
N TYR A 29 6.09 22.96 1.10
CA TYR A 29 5.26 21.76 1.00
C TYR A 29 4.85 21.45 -0.44
N LEU A 30 4.58 22.48 -1.25
CA LEU A 30 4.20 22.33 -2.65
C LEU A 30 5.38 21.82 -3.49
N VAL A 31 6.59 22.37 -3.31
CA VAL A 31 7.81 21.91 -4.00
C VAL A 31 8.14 20.46 -3.63
N ILE A 32 8.11 20.10 -2.34
CA ILE A 32 8.35 18.71 -1.91
C ILE A 32 7.24 17.79 -2.42
N GLY A 33 5.99 18.25 -2.41
CA GLY A 33 4.84 17.52 -2.96
C GLY A 33 4.97 17.22 -4.45
N ILE A 34 5.33 18.21 -5.27
CA ILE A 34 5.59 18.03 -6.71
C ILE A 34 6.75 17.05 -6.93
N LYS A 35 7.84 17.21 -6.17
CA LYS A 35 8.98 16.28 -6.23
C LYS A 35 8.51 14.85 -5.96
N LEU A 36 7.77 14.60 -4.88
CA LEU A 36 7.22 13.29 -4.55
C LEU A 36 6.26 12.75 -5.62
N LEU A 37 5.41 13.61 -6.20
CA LEU A 37 4.50 13.20 -7.27
C LEU A 37 5.27 12.65 -8.48
N SER A 38 6.45 13.21 -8.79
CA SER A 38 7.30 12.73 -9.89
C SER A 38 8.14 11.48 -9.56
N ILE A 39 8.66 11.36 -8.33
CA ILE A 39 9.66 10.32 -7.99
C ILE A 39 9.11 9.15 -7.17
N TYR A 40 7.89 9.27 -6.62
CA TYR A 40 7.31 8.28 -5.71
C TYR A 40 5.98 7.75 -6.23
N PHE A 41 5.08 8.62 -6.70
CA PHE A 41 3.77 8.22 -7.20
C PHE A 41 3.85 7.57 -8.58
N LEU A 42 3.03 6.55 -8.80
CA LEU A 42 2.80 5.94 -10.10
C LEU A 42 1.52 6.55 -10.69
N TRP A 43 1.56 6.92 -11.97
CA TRP A 43 0.41 7.40 -12.71
C TRP A 43 -0.52 6.25 -13.09
N ASN A 44 -1.28 5.77 -12.11
CA ASN A 44 -2.23 4.66 -12.25
C ASN A 44 -3.68 5.13 -12.08
N ALA A 45 -4.63 4.22 -12.33
CA ALA A 45 -6.06 4.51 -12.20
C ALA A 45 -6.44 4.96 -10.78
N ASP A 46 -5.83 4.40 -9.74
CA ASP A 46 -6.10 4.73 -8.35
C ASP A 46 -5.77 6.20 -8.04
N LEU A 47 -4.61 6.68 -8.48
CA LEU A 47 -4.19 8.07 -8.30
C LEU A 47 -5.10 9.03 -9.08
N LEU A 48 -5.42 8.70 -10.33
CA LEU A 48 -6.31 9.51 -11.16
C LEU A 48 -7.71 9.64 -10.54
N MET A 49 -8.29 8.53 -10.10
CA MET A 49 -9.57 8.51 -9.39
C MET A 49 -9.50 9.30 -8.08
N GLY A 50 -8.39 9.17 -7.35
CA GLY A 50 -8.08 9.96 -6.17
C GLY A 50 -8.15 11.46 -6.43
N ILE A 51 -7.46 11.93 -7.47
CA ILE A 51 -7.43 13.34 -7.86
C ILE A 51 -8.82 13.84 -8.26
N VAL A 52 -9.57 13.05 -9.04
CA VAL A 52 -10.94 13.39 -9.47
C VAL A 52 -11.90 13.49 -8.27
N LEU A 53 -11.80 12.58 -7.31
CA LEU A 53 -12.70 12.53 -6.16
C LEU A 53 -12.27 13.42 -4.99
N ALA A 54 -11.00 13.84 -4.93
CA ALA A 54 -10.47 14.66 -3.84
C ALA A 54 -11.26 15.97 -3.63
N PRO A 55 -11.63 16.76 -4.66
CA PRO A 55 -12.46 17.96 -4.48
C PRO A 55 -13.85 17.64 -3.88
N TYR A 56 -14.42 16.49 -4.22
CA TYR A 56 -15.71 16.06 -3.70
C TYR A 56 -15.62 15.55 -2.24
N ILE A 57 -14.54 14.83 -1.92
CA ILE A 57 -14.30 14.25 -0.59
C ILE A 57 -13.76 15.30 0.41
N CYS A 58 -13.02 16.28 -0.08
CA CYS A 58 -12.46 17.36 0.72
C CYS A 58 -13.59 18.21 1.29
N ARG A 59 -13.68 18.23 2.62
CA ARG A 59 -14.60 19.06 3.38
C ARG A 59 -13.84 19.74 4.48
N VAL A 60 -14.02 21.05 4.56
CA VAL A 60 -13.35 21.90 5.53
C VAL A 60 -14.41 22.50 6.43
N LYS A 61 -14.31 22.21 7.72
CA LYS A 61 -15.06 22.91 8.76
C LYS A 61 -14.24 24.13 9.15
N ALA A 62 -14.43 25.21 8.40
CA ALA A 62 -13.71 26.45 8.66
C ALA A 62 -14.10 26.99 10.05
N GLY A 63 -13.15 27.63 10.74
CA GLY A 63 -13.30 28.10 12.13
C GLY A 63 -13.12 27.02 13.22
N GLU A 64 -13.20 25.72 12.90
CA GLU A 64 -12.77 24.64 13.80
C GLU A 64 -11.30 24.30 13.52
N TYR A 65 -10.41 24.41 14.52
CA TYR A 65 -8.99 24.10 14.38
C TYR A 65 -8.63 22.86 15.21
N SER A 66 -7.63 22.07 14.80
CA SER A 66 -7.24 20.87 15.53
C SER A 66 -5.74 20.60 15.45
N MET A 67 -5.17 20.14 16.58
CA MET A 67 -3.78 19.70 16.69
C MET A 67 -3.63 18.18 16.57
N ARG A 68 -4.67 17.46 16.11
CA ARG A 68 -4.69 15.99 16.05
C ARG A 68 -3.59 15.39 15.16
N TYR A 69 -3.08 16.15 14.21
CA TYR A 69 -1.98 15.73 13.33
C TYR A 69 -0.59 16.12 13.86
N PHE A 70 -0.49 16.84 14.98
CA PHE A 70 0.79 17.25 15.56
C PHE A 70 1.64 16.05 15.95
N LEU A 71 1.10 15.14 16.78
CA LEU A 71 1.84 13.96 17.24
C LEU A 71 2.24 13.04 16.07
N PRO A 72 1.35 12.68 15.13
CA PRO A 72 1.75 11.95 13.92
C PRO A 72 2.83 12.67 13.10
N SER A 73 2.69 13.98 12.88
CA SER A 73 3.68 14.77 12.12
C SER A 73 5.06 14.72 12.78
N THR A 74 5.13 14.85 14.11
CA THR A 74 6.38 14.75 14.87
C THR A 74 6.99 13.36 14.77
N ILE A 75 6.22 12.31 15.05
CA ILE A 75 6.70 10.91 15.02
C ILE A 75 7.26 10.58 13.63
N PHE A 76 6.51 10.85 12.56
CA PHE A 76 6.94 10.51 11.21
C PHE A 76 8.07 11.40 10.70
N SER A 77 8.18 12.65 11.14
CA SER A 77 9.35 13.50 10.84
C SER A 77 10.61 12.96 11.51
N VAL A 78 10.54 12.52 12.77
CA VAL A 78 11.67 11.88 13.48
C VAL A 78 12.07 10.58 12.79
N ILE A 79 11.11 9.71 12.46
CA ILE A 79 11.37 8.48 11.71
C ILE A 79 12.03 8.81 10.36
N ALA A 80 11.56 9.84 9.65
CA ALA A 80 12.10 10.24 8.36
C ALA A 80 13.51 10.86 8.46
N LEU A 81 13.87 11.48 9.59
CA LEU A 81 15.25 11.94 9.85
C LEU A 81 16.21 10.76 10.04
N VAL A 82 15.77 9.71 10.74
CA VAL A 82 16.58 8.49 10.97
C VAL A 82 16.64 7.63 9.69
N PHE A 83 15.53 7.51 8.98
CA PHE A 83 15.36 6.71 7.76
C PHE A 83 14.85 7.60 6.62
N PRO A 84 15.73 8.37 5.95
CA PRO A 84 15.35 9.34 4.92
C PRO A 84 15.04 8.66 3.58
N VAL A 85 13.93 7.91 3.54
CA VAL A 85 13.42 7.22 2.34
C VAL A 85 12.15 7.89 1.83
N LYS A 86 11.79 7.64 0.57
CA LYS A 86 10.62 8.28 -0.07
C LYS A 86 9.31 8.08 0.72
N THR A 87 9.08 6.88 1.25
CA THR A 87 7.87 6.54 2.01
C THR A 87 7.75 7.32 3.32
N THR A 88 8.85 7.45 4.09
CA THR A 88 8.83 8.18 5.37
C THR A 88 8.68 9.68 5.15
N LEU A 89 9.35 10.23 4.12
CA LEU A 89 9.14 11.61 3.69
C LEU A 89 7.69 11.87 3.28
N PHE A 90 7.07 10.96 2.52
CA PHE A 90 5.66 11.09 2.12
C PHE A 90 4.72 11.14 3.33
N VAL A 91 4.86 10.22 4.28
CA VAL A 91 3.98 10.18 5.46
C VAL A 91 4.21 11.40 6.36
N ALA A 92 5.46 11.85 6.53
CA ALA A 92 5.78 13.07 7.26
C ALA A 92 5.16 14.31 6.59
N LEU A 93 5.31 14.45 5.27
CA LEU A 93 4.70 15.54 4.51
C LEU A 93 3.17 15.50 4.61
N LEU A 94 2.54 14.33 4.47
CA LEU A 94 1.08 14.17 4.55
C LEU A 94 0.53 14.72 5.86
N PHE A 95 1.11 14.33 7.00
CA PHE A 95 0.65 14.83 8.30
C PHE A 95 0.99 16.31 8.52
N ALA A 96 2.16 16.78 8.08
CA ALA A 96 2.54 18.19 8.18
C ALA A 96 1.61 19.10 7.37
N VAL A 97 1.24 18.69 6.15
CA VAL A 97 0.30 19.42 5.28
C VAL A 97 -1.10 19.41 5.88
N LEU A 98 -1.59 18.27 6.38
CA LEU A 98 -2.90 18.21 7.04
C LEU A 98 -2.94 19.08 8.29
N LEU A 99 -1.89 19.06 9.13
CA LEU A 99 -1.78 19.94 10.30
C LEU A 99 -1.77 21.41 9.89
N PHE A 100 -0.97 21.77 8.88
CA PHE A 100 -0.89 23.13 8.36
C PHE A 100 -2.24 23.61 7.83
N PHE A 101 -2.91 22.78 7.05
CA PHE A 101 -4.23 23.11 6.52
C PHE A 101 -5.25 23.28 7.65
N GLU A 102 -5.26 22.41 8.65
CA GLU A 102 -6.16 22.52 9.81
C GLU A 102 -5.90 23.75 10.66
N ASN A 103 -4.65 24.20 10.76
CA ASN A 103 -4.26 25.41 11.50
C ASN A 103 -4.44 26.71 10.69
N PHE A 104 -4.63 26.61 9.38
CA PHE A 104 -4.82 27.75 8.48
C PHE A 104 -6.29 27.94 8.07
N LYS A 105 -6.90 26.93 7.44
CA LYS A 105 -8.28 27.02 6.88
C LYS A 105 -9.34 26.31 7.72
N GLY A 106 -8.92 25.41 8.61
CA GLY A 106 -9.80 24.69 9.53
C GLY A 106 -9.88 23.18 9.27
N LYS A 107 -10.65 22.50 10.10
CA LYS A 107 -10.62 21.06 10.28
C LYS A 107 -11.08 20.32 9.03
N VAL A 108 -10.24 19.40 8.55
CA VAL A 108 -10.46 18.65 7.32
C VAL A 108 -11.24 17.36 7.61
N SER A 109 -11.97 16.82 6.64
CA SER A 109 -12.60 15.50 6.78
C SER A 109 -11.55 14.39 6.95
N LEU A 110 -11.78 13.47 7.89
CA LEU A 110 -10.96 12.26 8.02
C LEU A 110 -10.97 11.41 6.75
N VAL A 111 -12.04 11.50 5.96
CA VAL A 111 -12.17 10.81 4.67
C VAL A 111 -11.08 11.23 3.69
N LEU A 112 -10.68 12.51 3.68
CA LEU A 112 -9.58 12.98 2.83
C LEU A 112 -8.24 12.35 3.23
N PHE A 113 -7.97 12.22 4.54
CA PHE A 113 -6.77 11.55 5.02
C PHE A 113 -6.70 10.10 4.51
N PHE A 114 -7.79 9.34 4.64
CA PHE A 114 -7.83 7.97 4.11
C PHE A 114 -7.69 7.93 2.59
N LEU A 115 -8.29 8.87 1.85
CA LEU A 115 -8.13 8.94 0.41
C LEU A 115 -6.67 9.13 0.01
N LEU A 116 -5.98 10.11 0.63
CA LEU A 116 -4.56 10.38 0.37
C LEU A 116 -3.67 9.19 0.73
N LEU A 117 -4.02 8.43 1.76
CA LEU A 117 -3.32 7.20 2.12
C LEU A 117 -3.55 6.10 1.08
N LEU A 118 -4.79 5.90 0.61
CA LEU A 118 -5.15 4.85 -0.36
C LEU A 118 -4.51 5.05 -1.73
N VAL A 119 -4.45 6.30 -2.20
CA VAL A 119 -3.87 6.62 -3.53
C VAL A 119 -2.35 6.59 -3.53
N SER A 120 -1.74 6.44 -2.35
CA SER A 120 -0.29 6.45 -2.21
C SER A 120 0.35 5.09 -2.54
N PRO A 121 1.60 5.08 -3.04
CA PRO A 121 2.36 3.85 -3.21
C PRO A 121 2.48 3.01 -1.92
N LEU A 122 2.42 3.64 -0.74
CA LEU A 122 2.40 2.93 0.53
C LEU A 122 1.24 1.91 0.60
N PHE A 123 0.03 2.33 0.21
CA PHE A 123 -1.11 1.43 0.19
C PHE A 123 -0.93 0.33 -0.86
N MET A 124 -0.38 0.67 -2.04
CA MET A 124 -0.07 -0.30 -3.08
C MET A 124 0.90 -1.40 -2.60
N TYR A 125 1.97 -1.03 -1.88
CA TYR A 125 2.89 -2.02 -1.31
C TYR A 125 2.22 -2.89 -0.24
N LEU A 126 1.44 -2.28 0.66
CA LEU A 126 0.76 -3.00 1.72
C LEU A 126 -0.27 -3.98 1.15
N SER A 127 -1.08 -3.53 0.19
CA SER A 127 -2.10 -4.35 -0.43
C SER A 127 -1.50 -5.48 -1.26
N ASN A 128 -0.39 -5.28 -1.99
CA ASN A 128 0.31 -6.37 -2.67
C ASN A 128 0.78 -7.48 -1.72
N ALA A 129 1.39 -7.09 -0.59
CA ALA A 129 1.90 -8.03 0.40
C ALA A 129 0.80 -8.89 1.03
N ILE A 130 -0.40 -8.32 1.19
CA ILE A 130 -1.55 -9.01 1.77
C ILE A 130 -2.31 -9.81 0.71
N SER A 131 -2.48 -9.26 -0.50
CA SER A 131 -3.28 -9.88 -1.55
C SER A 131 -2.67 -11.17 -2.09
N PHE A 132 -1.35 -11.30 -2.15
CA PHE A 132 -0.72 -12.50 -2.70
C PHE A 132 -1.01 -13.77 -1.89
N PRO A 133 -0.78 -13.82 -0.55
CA PRO A 133 -1.18 -14.96 0.27
C PRO A 133 -2.68 -15.25 0.20
N ILE A 134 -3.52 -14.21 0.19
CA ILE A 134 -4.98 -14.36 0.08
C ILE A 134 -5.37 -15.05 -1.23
N ARG A 135 -4.71 -14.76 -2.35
CA ARG A 135 -5.01 -15.43 -3.63
C ARG A 135 -4.71 -16.92 -3.62
N ILE A 136 -3.59 -17.33 -3.01
CA ILE A 136 -3.25 -18.74 -2.85
C ILE A 136 -4.32 -19.43 -2.01
N TRP A 137 -4.64 -18.85 -0.85
CA TRP A 137 -5.67 -19.36 0.03
C TRP A 137 -7.05 -19.44 -0.66
N LEU A 138 -7.45 -18.41 -1.41
CA LEU A 138 -8.69 -18.42 -2.17
C LEU A 138 -8.72 -19.53 -3.23
N SER A 139 -7.58 -19.81 -3.87
CA SER A 139 -7.47 -20.89 -4.88
C SER A 139 -7.72 -22.25 -4.24
N GLU A 140 -7.13 -22.50 -3.06
CA GLU A 140 -7.36 -23.71 -2.26
C GLU A 140 -8.82 -23.83 -1.82
N VAL A 141 -9.44 -22.74 -1.35
CA VAL A 141 -10.84 -22.72 -0.94
C VAL A 141 -11.77 -23.02 -2.12
N VAL A 142 -11.53 -22.42 -3.29
CA VAL A 142 -12.35 -22.68 -4.49
C VAL A 142 -12.21 -24.13 -4.93
N ALA A 143 -10.99 -24.65 -5.03
CA ALA A 143 -10.78 -26.06 -5.38
C ALA A 143 -11.49 -26.99 -4.38
N GLY A 144 -11.35 -26.74 -3.08
CA GLY A 144 -12.03 -27.53 -2.04
C GLY A 144 -13.55 -27.47 -2.11
N ILE A 145 -14.13 -26.31 -2.45
CA ILE A 145 -15.59 -26.20 -2.69
C ILE A 145 -16.00 -27.02 -3.92
N LEU A 146 -15.27 -26.91 -5.02
CA LEU A 146 -15.55 -27.65 -6.25
C LEU A 146 -15.45 -29.17 -6.03
N SER A 147 -14.41 -29.65 -5.35
CA SER A 147 -14.24 -31.07 -5.00
C SER A 147 -15.42 -31.60 -4.17
N ARG A 148 -15.94 -30.81 -3.22
CA ARG A 148 -17.12 -31.19 -2.41
C ARG A 148 -18.40 -31.30 -3.22
N VAL A 149 -18.52 -30.56 -4.33
CA VAL A 149 -19.67 -30.60 -5.25
C VAL A 149 -19.49 -31.71 -6.31
N GLY A 150 -18.46 -32.57 -6.17
CA GLY A 150 -18.19 -33.69 -7.08
C GLY A 150 -17.40 -33.30 -8.33
N ILE A 151 -16.86 -32.08 -8.37
CA ILE A 151 -16.05 -31.59 -9.48
C ILE A 151 -14.57 -31.81 -9.12
N ALA A 152 -13.87 -32.67 -9.86
CA ALA A 152 -12.45 -32.96 -9.65
C ALA A 152 -11.57 -31.73 -9.94
N ALA A 153 -11.39 -30.90 -8.91
CA ALA A 153 -10.53 -29.72 -8.91
C ALA A 153 -9.39 -29.87 -7.91
N HIS A 154 -8.20 -29.42 -8.28
CA HIS A 154 -7.03 -29.40 -7.40
C HIS A 154 -6.35 -28.03 -7.47
N ALA A 155 -5.94 -27.48 -6.33
CA ALA A 155 -5.19 -26.22 -6.28
C ALA A 155 -3.70 -26.49 -6.08
N SER A 156 -2.85 -25.84 -6.85
CA SER A 156 -1.41 -25.80 -6.64
C SER A 156 -0.95 -24.35 -6.66
N GLY A 157 -0.81 -23.75 -5.47
CA GLY A 157 -0.52 -22.33 -5.29
C GLY A 157 -1.61 -21.45 -5.88
N ASN A 158 -1.32 -20.71 -6.96
CA ASN A 158 -2.32 -19.85 -7.62
C ASN A 158 -2.99 -20.51 -8.84
N ILE A 159 -2.69 -21.77 -9.15
CA ILE A 159 -3.36 -22.52 -10.23
C ILE A 159 -4.44 -23.41 -9.65
N ILE A 160 -5.60 -23.41 -10.30
CA ILE A 160 -6.67 -24.40 -10.11
C ILE A 160 -6.72 -25.29 -11.36
N GLU A 161 -6.45 -26.56 -11.18
CA GLU A 161 -6.60 -27.58 -12.22
C GLU A 161 -8.01 -28.16 -12.17
N LEU A 162 -8.69 -28.19 -13.32
CA LEU A 162 -10.03 -28.72 -13.48
C LEU A 162 -10.09 -29.56 -14.76
N ASN A 163 -10.26 -30.89 -14.63
CA ASN A 163 -10.32 -31.83 -15.75
C ASN A 163 -9.17 -31.65 -16.76
N GLY A 164 -7.93 -31.53 -16.28
CA GLY A 164 -6.73 -31.33 -17.11
C GLY A 164 -6.57 -29.93 -17.72
N ARG A 165 -7.42 -28.96 -17.36
CA ARG A 165 -7.26 -27.55 -17.71
C ARG A 165 -6.81 -26.74 -16.50
N GLU A 166 -5.78 -25.92 -16.71
CA GLU A 166 -5.25 -25.03 -15.69
C GLU A 166 -5.91 -23.65 -15.76
N PHE A 167 -6.38 -23.16 -14.62
CA PHE A 167 -6.90 -21.82 -14.43
C PHE A 167 -5.99 -21.08 -13.46
N SER A 168 -5.25 -20.10 -13.97
CA SER A 168 -4.37 -19.28 -13.13
C SER A 168 -5.13 -18.12 -12.50
N VAL A 169 -5.08 -18.03 -11.18
CA VAL A 169 -5.60 -16.91 -10.38
C VAL A 169 -4.49 -15.85 -10.28
N ASP A 170 -4.19 -15.22 -11.41
CA ASP A 170 -3.07 -14.27 -11.54
C ASP A 170 -3.40 -12.85 -11.05
N GLN A 171 -2.36 -12.02 -10.98
CA GLN A 171 -2.47 -10.60 -10.68
C GLN A 171 -3.30 -9.81 -11.70
N ALA A 172 -3.39 -10.32 -12.94
CA ALA A 172 -4.31 -9.86 -13.98
C ALA A 172 -5.79 -10.04 -13.58
N CYS A 173 -6.10 -10.91 -12.61
CA CYS A 173 -7.41 -10.97 -11.98
C CYS A 173 -7.67 -9.78 -11.01
N ALA A 174 -7.12 -8.59 -11.27
CA ALA A 174 -7.52 -7.30 -10.67
C ALA A 174 -7.54 -7.17 -9.14
N GLY A 175 -6.96 -8.07 -8.35
CA GLY A 175 -7.09 -8.03 -6.88
C GLY A 175 -6.62 -6.73 -6.22
N LEU A 176 -5.56 -6.10 -6.74
CA LEU A 176 -5.00 -4.87 -6.20
C LEU A 176 -5.86 -3.64 -6.54
N HIS A 177 -6.16 -3.45 -7.83
CA HIS A 177 -6.99 -2.36 -8.30
C HIS A 177 -8.42 -2.49 -7.78
N MET A 178 -8.98 -3.71 -7.72
CA MET A 178 -10.32 -3.92 -7.19
C MET A 178 -10.40 -3.60 -5.69
N LEU A 179 -9.38 -3.96 -4.91
CA LEU A 179 -9.35 -3.63 -3.49
C LEU A 179 -9.24 -2.12 -3.27
N SER A 180 -8.28 -1.47 -3.93
CA SER A 180 -8.09 -0.02 -3.88
C SER A 180 -9.36 0.73 -4.31
N MET A 181 -9.91 0.38 -5.47
CA MET A 181 -11.12 1.00 -6.01
C MET A 181 -12.33 0.77 -5.10
N SER A 182 -12.46 -0.40 -4.49
CA SER A 182 -13.53 -0.67 -3.51
C SER A 182 -13.45 0.24 -2.29
N PHE A 183 -12.25 0.48 -1.78
CA PHE A 183 -12.06 1.42 -0.69
C PHE A 183 -12.32 2.87 -1.12
N ILE A 184 -11.86 3.27 -2.31
CA ILE A 184 -12.15 4.61 -2.87
C ILE A 184 -13.67 4.81 -3.02
N ILE A 185 -14.39 3.81 -3.54
CA ILE A 185 -15.87 3.84 -3.64
C ILE A 185 -16.50 3.91 -2.24
N CYS A 186 -16.00 3.15 -1.27
CA CYS A 186 -16.48 3.23 0.11
C CYS A 186 -16.29 4.63 0.70
N LEU A 187 -15.12 5.25 0.51
CA LEU A 187 -14.86 6.64 0.94
C LEU A 187 -15.76 7.64 0.22
N PHE A 188 -16.03 7.44 -1.07
CA PHE A 188 -16.97 8.26 -1.84
C PHE A 188 -18.39 8.14 -1.28
N ILE A 189 -18.89 6.94 -1.01
CA ILE A 189 -20.21 6.70 -0.38
C ILE A 189 -20.26 7.39 0.99
N ILE A 190 -19.23 7.23 1.82
CA ILE A 190 -19.12 7.91 3.12
C ILE A 190 -19.19 9.43 2.95
N ALA A 191 -18.41 10.01 2.04
CA ALA A 191 -18.39 11.43 1.77
C ALA A 191 -19.76 11.92 1.27
N HIS A 192 -20.39 11.18 0.37
CA HIS A 192 -21.71 11.46 -0.17
C HIS A 192 -22.79 11.46 0.93
N CYS A 193 -22.80 10.44 1.80
CA CYS A 193 -23.73 10.37 2.92
C CYS A 193 -23.47 11.47 3.96
N GLN A 194 -22.20 11.80 4.22
CA GLN A 194 -21.84 12.95 5.04
C GLN A 194 -22.26 14.26 4.38
N ARG A 195 -22.40 14.33 3.04
CA ARG A 195 -22.89 15.54 2.37
C ARG A 195 -24.35 15.83 2.63
N GLN A 196 -25.15 14.78 2.69
CA GLN A 196 -26.57 14.90 2.98
C GLN A 196 -26.84 15.15 4.48
N LYS A 197 -25.85 14.97 5.35
CA LYS A 197 -25.98 15.08 6.82
C LYS A 197 -25.05 16.15 7.38
N VAL A 198 -25.34 16.65 8.58
CA VAL A 198 -24.47 17.64 9.26
C VAL A 198 -23.30 16.95 9.99
N ASN A 199 -23.47 15.68 10.39
CA ASN A 199 -22.48 14.97 11.20
C ASN A 199 -21.42 14.24 10.38
N GLN A 200 -20.16 14.48 10.73
CA GLN A 200 -19.02 13.72 10.22
C GLN A 200 -18.90 12.39 10.97
N LEU A 201 -18.51 11.33 10.26
CA LEU A 201 -18.22 10.05 10.90
C LEU A 201 -16.91 10.13 11.66
N GLY A 202 -16.91 9.60 12.88
CA GLY A 202 -15.70 9.41 13.68
C GLY A 202 -14.78 8.36 13.05
N PHE A 203 -13.50 8.41 13.44
CA PHE A 203 -12.43 7.53 12.95
C PHE A 203 -12.81 6.04 13.00
N ILE A 204 -13.32 5.57 14.14
CA ILE A 204 -13.69 4.15 14.36
C ILE A 204 -14.72 3.68 13.33
N LYS A 205 -15.75 4.48 13.05
CA LYS A 205 -16.81 4.10 12.08
C LYS A 205 -16.26 4.00 10.65
N ILE A 206 -15.33 4.88 10.27
CA ILE A 206 -14.68 4.82 8.96
C ILE A 206 -13.83 3.56 8.87
N VAL A 207 -13.02 3.27 9.89
CA VAL A 207 -12.19 2.05 9.94
C VAL A 207 -13.05 0.78 9.88
N LEU A 208 -14.17 0.73 10.61
CA LEU A 208 -15.10 -0.41 10.55
C LEU A 208 -15.70 -0.60 9.16
N LEU A 209 -16.08 0.48 8.47
CA LEU A 209 -16.59 0.39 7.10
C LEU A 209 -15.52 -0.07 6.10
N LEU A 210 -14.29 0.41 6.25
CA LEU A 210 -13.16 -0.07 5.45
C LEU A 210 -12.86 -1.55 5.74
N ALA A 211 -12.86 -1.98 7.01
CA ALA A 211 -12.69 -3.38 7.38
C ALA A 211 -13.80 -4.27 6.78
N LEU A 212 -15.05 -3.82 6.82
CA LEU A 212 -16.15 -4.52 6.15
C LEU A 212 -15.96 -4.58 4.64
N THR A 213 -15.51 -3.48 4.01
CA THR A 213 -15.24 -3.43 2.57
C THR A 213 -14.14 -4.42 2.17
N PHE A 214 -13.14 -4.62 3.04
CA PHE A 214 -12.09 -5.62 2.86
C PHE A 214 -12.66 -7.04 2.89
N LEU A 215 -13.52 -7.35 3.87
CA LEU A 215 -14.18 -8.66 3.97
C LEU A 215 -15.08 -8.94 2.77
N LEU A 216 -15.87 -7.94 2.35
CA LEU A 216 -16.68 -8.04 1.13
C LEU A 216 -15.79 -8.32 -0.09
N ASN A 217 -14.63 -7.65 -0.21
CA ASN A 217 -13.68 -7.92 -1.30
C ASN A 217 -13.18 -9.36 -1.33
N ILE A 218 -12.90 -9.95 -0.16
CA ILE A 218 -12.49 -11.37 -0.09
C ILE A 218 -13.63 -12.25 -0.63
N ALA A 219 -14.87 -12.01 -0.20
CA ALA A 219 -16.04 -12.76 -0.69
C ALA A 219 -16.27 -12.56 -2.20
N VAL A 220 -16.16 -11.33 -2.70
CA VAL A 220 -16.28 -11.01 -4.14
C VAL A 220 -15.25 -11.79 -4.95
N ASN A 221 -13.99 -11.78 -4.50
CA ASN A 221 -12.93 -12.48 -5.18
C ASN A 221 -13.14 -13.99 -5.15
N LEU A 222 -13.63 -14.56 -4.04
CA LEU A 222 -14.00 -15.97 -3.96
C LEU A 222 -15.08 -16.33 -5.00
N CYS A 223 -16.20 -15.59 -5.00
CA CYS A 223 -17.30 -15.82 -5.94
C CYS A 223 -16.84 -15.65 -7.39
N ARG A 224 -16.04 -14.62 -7.67
CA ARG A 224 -15.49 -14.37 -9.00
C ARG A 224 -14.61 -15.52 -9.48
N ILE A 225 -13.64 -15.98 -8.69
CA ILE A 225 -12.75 -17.08 -9.08
C ILE A 225 -13.60 -18.34 -9.35
N MET A 226 -14.58 -18.62 -8.50
CA MET A 226 -15.50 -19.74 -8.70
C MET A 226 -16.27 -19.64 -10.03
N LEU A 227 -16.81 -18.47 -10.36
CA LEU A 227 -17.49 -18.24 -11.65
C LEU A 227 -16.54 -18.41 -12.83
N LEU A 228 -15.33 -17.84 -12.77
CA LEU A 228 -14.35 -17.95 -13.85
C LEU A 228 -13.96 -19.41 -14.12
N VAL A 229 -13.75 -20.21 -13.07
CA VAL A 229 -13.39 -21.63 -13.20
C VAL A 229 -14.58 -22.46 -13.70
N LEU A 230 -15.78 -22.28 -13.14
CA LEU A 230 -16.98 -23.04 -13.54
C LEU A 230 -17.38 -22.76 -14.99
N PHE A 231 -17.37 -21.49 -15.39
CA PHE A 231 -17.69 -21.08 -16.77
C PHE A 231 -16.49 -21.17 -17.72
N LYS A 232 -15.34 -21.63 -17.23
CA LYS A 232 -14.11 -21.83 -18.01
C LYS A 232 -13.70 -20.57 -18.79
N ILE A 233 -13.85 -19.42 -18.16
CA ILE A 233 -13.58 -18.11 -18.76
C ILE A 233 -12.07 -17.87 -18.71
N PRO A 234 -11.38 -17.76 -19.86
CA PRO A 234 -9.94 -17.55 -19.88
C PRO A 234 -9.59 -16.11 -19.45
N ALA A 235 -8.44 -15.93 -18.81
CA ALA A 235 -7.97 -14.65 -18.31
C ALA A 235 -7.82 -13.56 -19.39
N ALA A 236 -7.57 -13.95 -20.64
CA ALA A 236 -7.43 -13.03 -21.77
C ALA A 236 -8.77 -12.57 -22.38
N SER A 237 -9.91 -13.09 -21.91
CA SER A 237 -11.22 -12.73 -22.46
C SER A 237 -11.79 -11.46 -21.83
N ILE A 238 -12.56 -10.69 -22.61
CA ILE A 238 -13.30 -9.52 -22.10
C ILE A 238 -14.30 -9.93 -21.00
N PHE A 239 -14.87 -11.14 -21.11
CA PHE A 239 -15.80 -11.68 -20.10
C PHE A 239 -15.17 -11.77 -18.72
N HIS A 240 -13.87 -12.04 -18.62
CA HIS A 240 -13.17 -12.07 -17.35
C HIS A 240 -13.26 -10.73 -16.61
N ASP A 241 -13.09 -9.61 -17.33
CA ASP A 241 -13.11 -8.27 -16.74
C ASP A 241 -14.54 -7.83 -16.42
N VAL A 242 -15.50 -8.13 -17.31
CA VAL A 242 -16.92 -7.84 -17.09
C VAL A 242 -17.44 -8.60 -15.87
N THR A 243 -17.12 -9.88 -15.71
CA THR A 243 -17.48 -10.65 -14.51
C THR A 243 -16.90 -10.01 -13.26
N GLY A 244 -15.66 -9.51 -13.32
CA GLY A 244 -15.04 -8.77 -12.21
C GLY A 244 -15.80 -7.51 -11.82
N VAL A 245 -16.19 -6.68 -12.80
CA VAL A 245 -16.96 -5.45 -12.55
C VAL A 245 -18.35 -5.76 -11.99
N ILE A 246 -19.05 -6.76 -12.55
CA ILE A 246 -20.37 -7.18 -12.06
C ILE A 246 -20.25 -7.66 -10.60
N CYS A 247 -19.26 -8.50 -10.29
CA CYS A 247 -19.05 -8.98 -8.93
C CYS A 247 -18.76 -7.82 -7.97
N LEU A 248 -17.94 -6.84 -8.36
CA LEU A 248 -17.68 -5.65 -7.57
C LEU A 248 -18.97 -4.85 -7.29
N LEU A 249 -19.77 -4.59 -8.32
CA LEU A 249 -21.02 -3.83 -8.16
C LEU A 249 -22.01 -4.57 -7.25
N VAL A 250 -22.21 -5.86 -7.49
CA VAL A 250 -23.21 -6.67 -6.79
C VAL A 250 -22.79 -6.97 -5.35
N TYR A 251 -21.53 -7.33 -5.11
CA TYR A 251 -21.10 -7.84 -3.80
C TYR A 251 -20.33 -6.80 -2.96
N VAL A 252 -19.91 -5.66 -3.52
CA VAL A 252 -19.35 -4.54 -2.73
C VAL A 252 -20.27 -3.34 -2.74
N VAL A 253 -20.56 -2.79 -3.93
CA VAL A 253 -21.24 -1.48 -4.03
C VAL A 253 -22.66 -1.55 -3.49
N LEU A 254 -23.48 -2.53 -3.92
CA LEU A 254 -24.85 -2.68 -3.45
C LEU A 254 -24.94 -2.89 -1.92
N PRO A 255 -24.18 -3.80 -1.29
CA PRO A 255 -24.17 -3.95 0.16
C PRO A 255 -23.73 -2.68 0.89
N LEU A 256 -22.71 -1.97 0.40
CA LEU A 256 -22.26 -0.71 1.01
C LEU A 256 -23.33 0.38 0.90
N LEU A 257 -24.02 0.51 -0.24
CA LEU A 257 -25.12 1.45 -0.42
C LEU A 257 -26.29 1.12 0.52
N TRP A 258 -26.68 -0.15 0.60
CA TRP A 258 -27.74 -0.61 1.48
C TRP A 258 -27.40 -0.33 2.96
N LEU A 259 -26.19 -0.68 3.39
CA LEU A 259 -25.71 -0.46 4.75
C LEU A 259 -25.62 1.03 5.10
N SER A 260 -25.08 1.84 4.17
CA SER A 260 -24.96 3.29 4.34
C SER A 260 -26.33 3.94 4.50
N ASN A 261 -27.33 3.47 3.77
CA ASN A 261 -28.71 3.93 3.94
C ASN A 261 -29.29 3.54 5.30
N PHE A 262 -29.08 2.31 5.77
CA PHE A 262 -29.63 1.84 7.04
C PHE A 262 -28.97 2.50 8.26
N TYR A 263 -27.64 2.43 8.35
CA TYR A 263 -26.89 2.88 9.52
C TYR A 263 -26.76 4.40 9.60
N LEU A 264 -26.69 5.09 8.45
CA LEU A 264 -26.46 6.52 8.47
C LEU A 264 -27.79 7.29 8.55
N LYS A 265 -28.94 6.78 8.06
CA LYS A 265 -30.22 7.51 8.12
C LYS A 265 -30.77 7.67 9.55
N LYS A 266 -30.47 6.74 10.46
CA LYS A 266 -30.98 6.75 11.84
C LYS A 266 -30.41 7.85 12.74
N SER A 267 -29.39 8.60 12.29
CA SER A 267 -28.63 9.56 13.11
C SER A 267 -28.93 11.05 12.79
N ALA A 268 -30.08 11.37 12.21
CA ALA A 268 -30.39 12.71 11.71
C ALA A 268 -31.60 13.35 12.42
N LYS A 269 -31.32 14.11 13.49
CA LYS A 269 -32.12 15.29 13.88
C LYS A 269 -31.21 16.25 14.65
N VAL A 270 -30.58 17.19 13.94
CA VAL A 270 -30.03 18.41 14.55
C VAL A 270 -30.24 19.55 13.55
N GLU A 271 -30.84 20.62 14.04
CA GLU A 271 -31.14 21.84 13.28
C GLU A 271 -29.85 22.56 12.85
N ARG A 272 -29.83 23.07 11.62
CA ARG A 272 -28.77 23.96 11.14
C ARG A 272 -28.95 25.31 11.80
N HIS A 273 -27.98 25.77 12.61
CA HIS A 273 -27.96 27.17 13.06
C HIS A 273 -27.24 28.06 12.04
N PRO A 274 -27.94 29.01 11.37
CA PRO A 274 -27.34 29.90 10.37
C PRO A 274 -26.26 30.86 10.90
N ARG A 275 -26.15 31.02 12.23
CA ARG A 275 -25.16 31.90 12.87
C ARG A 275 -23.71 31.40 12.76
N GLN A 276 -23.49 30.11 12.55
CA GLN A 276 -22.14 29.53 12.54
C GLN A 276 -21.40 29.86 11.22
N ASP A 277 -22.11 29.85 10.08
CA ASP A 277 -21.54 30.17 8.76
C ASP A 277 -21.13 31.65 8.60
N GLN A 278 -21.77 32.57 9.35
CA GLN A 278 -21.43 34.00 9.32
C GLN A 278 -20.16 34.32 10.12
N LEU A 279 -19.92 33.65 11.25
CA LEU A 279 -18.70 33.82 12.07
C LEU A 279 -17.44 33.30 11.36
N ILE A 280 -17.59 32.28 10.51
CA ILE A 280 -16.50 31.65 9.76
C ILE A 280 -15.87 32.59 8.72
N ARG A 281 -16.65 33.49 8.11
CA ARG A 281 -16.14 34.46 7.12
C ARG A 281 -15.33 35.61 7.74
N LEU A 282 -15.38 35.77 9.07
CA LEU A 282 -14.78 36.89 9.80
C LEU A 282 -13.43 36.55 10.44
N VAL A 283 -12.97 35.29 10.38
CA VAL A 283 -11.68 34.90 10.96
C VAL A 283 -10.55 35.34 10.02
N PRO A 284 -9.57 36.14 10.50
CA PRO A 284 -8.41 36.54 9.70
C PRO A 284 -7.65 35.33 9.16
N ASP A 285 -7.08 35.46 7.94
CA ASP A 285 -6.16 34.50 7.34
C ASP A 285 -4.80 34.48 8.09
N GLU A 286 -4.81 34.03 9.34
CA GLU A 286 -3.61 33.84 10.16
C GLU A 286 -3.43 32.36 10.48
N VAL A 287 -2.22 31.86 10.22
CA VAL A 287 -1.84 30.48 10.58
C VAL A 287 -1.58 30.40 12.07
N ARG A 288 -2.23 29.44 12.74
CA ARG A 288 -1.96 29.15 14.15
C ARG A 288 -0.62 28.42 14.27
N TYR A 289 0.14 28.76 15.31
CA TYR A 289 1.44 28.15 15.62
C TYR A 289 2.47 28.20 14.46
N PRO A 290 2.78 29.39 13.92
CA PRO A 290 3.68 29.55 12.78
C PRO A 290 5.07 28.89 12.97
N PHE A 291 5.63 28.96 14.18
CA PHE A 291 6.92 28.35 14.50
C PHE A 291 6.93 26.82 14.36
N ILE A 292 5.82 26.15 14.68
CA ILE A 292 5.68 24.70 14.51
C ILE A 292 5.73 24.35 13.02
N HIS A 293 5.07 25.13 12.18
CA HIS A 293 5.07 24.92 10.73
C HIS A 293 6.41 25.23 10.09
N LEU A 294 7.14 26.26 10.57
CA LEU A 294 8.52 26.51 10.16
C LEU A 294 9.44 25.35 10.53
N LEU A 295 9.30 24.79 11.74
CA LEU A 295 10.10 23.65 12.18
C LEU A 295 9.86 22.43 11.27
N PHE A 296 8.59 22.10 10.97
CA PHE A 296 8.28 21.00 10.05
C PHE A 296 8.76 21.27 8.63
N ALA A 297 8.61 22.49 8.11
CA ALA A 297 9.12 22.86 6.81
C ALA A 297 10.65 22.70 6.73
N GLY A 298 11.39 23.18 7.74
CA GLY A 298 12.83 23.01 7.85
C GLY A 298 13.27 21.54 7.93
N ALA A 299 12.61 20.76 8.79
CA ALA A 299 12.88 19.32 8.91
C ALA A 299 12.63 18.58 7.58
N LEU A 300 11.54 18.87 6.89
CA LEU A 300 11.20 18.25 5.60
C LEU A 300 12.16 18.65 4.47
N ILE A 301 12.71 19.87 4.49
CA ILE A 301 13.80 20.26 3.58
C ILE A 301 15.04 19.39 3.85
N VAL A 302 15.47 19.30 5.12
CA VAL A 302 16.62 18.47 5.51
C VAL A 302 16.44 17.03 5.07
N ILE A 303 15.26 16.44 5.32
CA ILE A 303 14.95 15.07 4.89
C ILE A 303 14.98 14.96 3.35
N SER A 304 14.37 15.90 2.62
CA SER A 304 14.30 15.89 1.16
C SER A 304 15.67 16.01 0.48
N CYS A 305 16.58 16.77 1.07
CA CYS A 305 17.98 16.91 0.62
C CYS A 305 18.83 15.69 0.96
N ASN A 306 18.50 14.98 2.05
CA ASN A 306 19.23 13.79 2.50
C ASN A 306 18.55 12.47 2.11
N LEU A 307 17.66 12.48 1.12
CA LEU A 307 16.99 11.26 0.66
C LEU A 307 18.01 10.22 0.19
N LYS A 308 17.90 9.01 0.74
CA LYS A 308 18.74 7.86 0.39
C LYS A 308 17.91 6.83 -0.36
N SER A 309 18.53 6.18 -1.35
CA SER A 309 17.99 4.90 -1.84
C SER A 309 18.10 3.87 -0.71
N MET A 310 17.11 2.98 -0.64
CA MET A 310 17.16 1.88 0.32
C MET A 310 18.37 0.98 0.12
N ASP A 311 18.86 0.85 -1.11
CA ASP A 311 20.02 0.02 -1.43
C ASP A 311 21.30 0.54 -0.75
N VAL A 312 21.37 1.84 -0.47
CA VAL A 312 22.49 2.48 0.26
C VAL A 312 22.36 2.31 1.78
N LEU A 313 21.14 2.14 2.27
CA LEU A 313 20.84 1.85 3.68
C LEU A 313 20.97 0.35 4.00
N SER A 314 20.98 -0.49 2.97
CA SER A 314 21.24 -1.91 3.10
C SER A 314 22.67 -2.17 3.58
N ASN A 315 22.80 -3.08 4.55
CA ASN A 315 23.99 -3.25 5.37
C ASN A 315 25.22 -3.65 4.53
N LYS A 316 26.32 -2.89 4.62
CA LYS A 316 27.62 -3.21 3.96
C LYS A 316 28.23 -4.54 4.45
N GLY A 317 27.73 -5.13 5.54
CA GLY A 317 28.09 -6.48 5.98
C GLY A 317 27.54 -7.60 5.09
N ALA A 318 26.62 -7.29 4.15
CA ALA A 318 25.99 -8.27 3.27
C ALA A 318 26.94 -8.92 2.25
N TYR A 319 28.13 -8.36 2.04
CA TYR A 319 29.07 -8.82 1.03
C TYR A 319 29.92 -10.02 1.44
N ALA A 320 29.80 -10.55 2.66
CA ALA A 320 30.61 -11.68 3.11
C ALA A 320 30.12 -13.06 2.59
N VAL A 321 28.89 -13.14 2.06
CA VAL A 321 28.33 -14.43 1.62
C VAL A 321 29.10 -14.99 0.43
N THR A 322 29.50 -16.27 0.52
CA THR A 322 30.13 -17.04 -0.57
C THR A 322 29.40 -18.35 -0.78
N LEU A 323 29.14 -18.71 -2.04
CA LEU A 323 28.59 -20.01 -2.42
C LEU A 323 29.66 -20.80 -3.18
N SER A 324 30.00 -21.99 -2.69
CA SER A 324 30.99 -22.86 -3.33
C SER A 324 30.54 -23.24 -4.75
N GLY A 325 31.44 -23.12 -5.73
CA GLY A 325 31.15 -23.46 -7.12
C GLY A 325 30.38 -22.41 -7.91
N TYR A 326 30.11 -21.23 -7.34
CA TYR A 326 29.48 -20.12 -8.04
C TYR A 326 30.46 -18.96 -8.23
N LYS A 327 30.39 -18.31 -9.40
CA LYS A 327 31.06 -17.04 -9.65
C LYS A 327 30.22 -15.91 -9.06
N LYS A 328 30.76 -15.22 -8.06
CA LYS A 328 30.10 -14.09 -7.41
C LYS A 328 30.32 -12.79 -8.20
N GLN A 329 29.25 -12.03 -8.36
CA GLN A 329 29.25 -10.68 -8.92
C GLN A 329 28.36 -9.78 -8.06
N LEU A 330 28.85 -8.60 -7.69
CA LEU A 330 28.04 -7.59 -7.00
C LEU A 330 27.44 -6.64 -8.05
N LEU A 331 26.12 -6.43 -7.98
CA LEU A 331 25.40 -5.48 -8.82
C LEU A 331 25.29 -4.11 -8.13
N GLU A 332 25.15 -3.05 -8.91
CA GLU A 332 25.06 -1.66 -8.42
C GLU A 332 23.92 -1.43 -7.41
N SER A 333 22.86 -2.25 -7.48
CA SER A 333 21.71 -2.23 -6.55
C SER A 333 21.96 -2.92 -5.21
N GLY A 334 23.18 -3.38 -4.92
CA GLY A 334 23.51 -4.15 -3.72
C GLY A 334 23.03 -5.62 -3.77
N VAL A 335 22.46 -6.06 -4.89
CA VAL A 335 22.12 -7.46 -5.15
C VAL A 335 23.38 -8.26 -5.47
N ILE A 336 23.53 -9.42 -4.85
CA ILE A 336 24.65 -10.32 -5.09
C ILE A 336 24.16 -11.39 -6.06
N LYS A 337 24.79 -11.47 -7.23
CA LYS A 337 24.57 -12.50 -8.24
C LYS A 337 25.61 -13.60 -8.07
N PHE A 338 25.17 -14.85 -8.06
CA PHE A 338 25.97 -16.05 -8.11
C PHE A 338 25.64 -16.79 -9.39
N ASP A 339 26.64 -17.01 -10.23
CA ASP A 339 26.50 -17.57 -11.56
C ASP A 339 27.23 -18.93 -11.65
N LYS A 340 26.50 -19.94 -12.13
CA LYS A 340 27.00 -21.28 -12.44
C LYS A 340 26.29 -21.73 -13.73
N PRO A 341 26.94 -22.51 -14.62
CA PRO A 341 26.28 -22.97 -15.84
C PRO A 341 24.90 -23.59 -15.57
N GLY A 342 23.85 -23.02 -16.17
CA GLY A 342 22.46 -23.45 -16.01
C GLY A 342 21.75 -23.04 -14.71
N GLN A 343 22.42 -22.36 -13.78
CA GLN A 343 21.89 -21.99 -12.45
C GLN A 343 22.30 -20.56 -12.08
N LEU A 344 21.32 -19.71 -11.76
CA LEU A 344 21.56 -18.35 -11.29
C LEU A 344 20.94 -18.14 -9.92
N VAL A 345 21.72 -17.69 -8.95
CA VAL A 345 21.23 -17.35 -7.61
C VAL A 345 21.42 -15.87 -7.35
N TYR A 346 20.35 -15.17 -7.01
CA TYR A 346 20.37 -13.78 -6.58
C TYR A 346 20.08 -13.72 -5.08
N LEU A 347 20.97 -13.05 -4.34
CA LEU A 347 20.74 -12.70 -2.95
C LEU A 347 20.51 -11.20 -2.87
N LYS A 348 19.31 -10.82 -2.43
CA LYS A 348 18.97 -9.43 -2.21
C LYS A 348 18.80 -9.17 -0.71
N PRO A 349 19.71 -8.39 -0.09
CA PRO A 349 19.52 -7.95 1.28
C PRO A 349 18.18 -7.23 1.44
N THR A 350 17.42 -7.58 2.47
CA THR A 350 16.07 -7.09 2.67
C THR A 350 15.93 -6.53 4.10
N PRO A 351 15.93 -5.19 4.29
CA PRO A 351 15.64 -4.62 5.59
C PRO A 351 14.16 -4.85 5.97
N PHE A 352 13.88 -5.08 7.25
CA PHE A 352 12.52 -5.37 7.73
C PHE A 352 11.50 -4.26 7.41
N TYR A 353 11.97 -3.01 7.32
CA TYR A 353 11.19 -1.82 7.01
C TYR A 353 11.13 -1.52 5.50
N GLY A 354 11.72 -2.36 4.66
CA GLY A 354 11.70 -2.18 3.22
C GLY A 354 10.36 -2.57 2.57
N PRO A 355 9.90 -1.86 1.52
CA PRO A 355 8.92 -2.37 0.56
C PRO A 355 9.21 -3.81 0.18
N GLU A 356 8.14 -4.58 0.03
CA GLU A 356 8.21 -5.98 -0.34
C GLU A 356 9.06 -6.15 -1.61
N HIS A 357 10.18 -6.84 -1.47
CA HIS A 357 10.94 -7.35 -2.60
C HIS A 357 10.30 -8.66 -3.03
N ASN A 358 9.09 -8.60 -3.54
CA ASN A 358 8.55 -9.76 -4.24
C ASN A 358 9.29 -9.82 -5.59
N PRO A 359 10.05 -10.90 -5.88
CA PRO A 359 10.74 -11.06 -7.15
C PRO A 359 9.84 -10.82 -8.37
N MET A 360 8.54 -11.12 -8.25
CA MET A 360 7.51 -10.87 -9.25
C MET A 360 7.53 -9.42 -9.77
N ILE A 361 7.71 -8.43 -8.88
CA ILE A 361 7.70 -7.01 -9.28
C ILE A 361 8.89 -6.68 -10.20
N CYS A 362 10.09 -7.19 -9.88
CA CYS A 362 11.29 -6.97 -10.66
C CYS A 362 11.23 -7.66 -12.03
N TRP A 363 10.68 -8.88 -12.07
CA TRP A 363 10.55 -9.64 -13.31
C TRP A 363 9.46 -9.09 -14.23
N GLN A 364 8.32 -8.69 -13.69
CA GLN A 364 7.28 -7.98 -14.43
C GLN A 364 7.84 -6.68 -15.02
N GLY A 365 8.62 -5.91 -14.26
CA GLY A 365 9.32 -4.72 -14.76
C GLY A 365 10.33 -5.02 -15.88
N SER A 366 10.83 -6.25 -15.96
CA SER A 366 11.74 -6.72 -17.02
C SER A 366 11.01 -7.34 -18.22
N GLY A 367 9.68 -7.34 -18.20
CA GLY A 367 8.81 -7.87 -19.25
C GLY A 367 8.58 -9.38 -19.21
N TYR A 368 8.85 -10.05 -18.09
CA TYR A 368 8.49 -11.45 -17.90
C TYR A 368 7.09 -11.60 -17.33
N ASN A 369 6.34 -12.56 -17.86
CA ASN A 369 5.09 -13.01 -17.28
C ASN A 369 5.38 -14.14 -16.29
N PHE A 370 4.79 -14.04 -15.10
CA PHE A 370 4.97 -15.01 -14.04
C PHE A 370 3.74 -15.93 -13.99
N THR A 371 3.94 -17.22 -14.20
CA THR A 371 2.87 -18.22 -14.25
C THR A 371 3.19 -19.39 -13.33
N SER A 372 2.17 -20.17 -12.97
CA SER A 372 2.34 -21.44 -12.25
C SER A 372 3.04 -21.29 -10.91
N ILE A 373 2.59 -20.34 -10.10
CA ILE A 373 3.15 -20.13 -8.77
C ILE A 373 2.67 -21.24 -7.86
N ARG A 374 3.61 -21.97 -7.27
CA ARG A 374 3.37 -23.05 -6.32
C ARG A 374 4.08 -22.75 -5.01
N LYS A 375 3.43 -23.06 -3.90
CA LYS A 375 4.10 -23.19 -2.61
C LYS A 375 4.48 -24.67 -2.46
N GLN A 376 5.76 -24.96 -2.24
CA GLN A 376 6.23 -26.33 -2.08
C GLN A 376 7.38 -26.42 -1.09
N THR A 377 7.64 -27.64 -0.63
CA THR A 377 8.76 -27.93 0.28
C THR A 377 9.84 -28.66 -0.50
N ILE A 378 11.01 -28.04 -0.67
CA ILE A 378 12.18 -28.62 -1.33
C ILE A 378 13.29 -28.78 -0.30
N ALA A 379 13.80 -30.00 -0.12
CA ALA A 379 14.87 -30.30 0.84
C ALA A 379 14.58 -29.78 2.27
N GLY A 380 13.33 -29.93 2.73
CA GLY A 380 12.88 -29.46 4.05
C GLY A 380 12.69 -27.93 4.17
N ARG A 381 12.74 -27.19 3.06
CA ARG A 381 12.57 -25.72 3.02
C ARG A 381 11.28 -25.38 2.30
N GLU A 382 10.42 -24.58 2.93
CA GLU A 382 9.29 -23.98 2.23
C GLU A 382 9.82 -22.92 1.25
N VAL A 383 9.40 -23.04 -0.01
CA VAL A 383 9.75 -22.08 -1.07
C VAL A 383 8.51 -21.77 -1.89
N TYR A 384 8.47 -20.55 -2.43
CA TYR A 384 7.64 -20.29 -3.59
C TYR A 384 8.43 -20.65 -4.85
N SER A 385 7.76 -21.21 -5.83
CA SER A 385 8.33 -21.44 -7.16
C SER A 385 7.36 -21.03 -8.24
N GLY A 386 7.86 -20.70 -9.42
CA GLY A 386 7.03 -20.46 -10.59
C GLY A 386 7.84 -20.40 -11.87
N ILE A 387 7.15 -20.13 -12.97
CA ILE A 387 7.70 -20.11 -14.32
C ILE A 387 7.64 -18.68 -14.84
N LEU A 388 8.80 -18.18 -15.25
CA LEU A 388 8.98 -16.92 -15.95
C LEU A 388 8.93 -17.20 -17.45
N THR A 389 8.07 -16.48 -18.17
CA THR A 389 7.95 -16.59 -19.62
C THR A 389 8.13 -15.24 -20.29
N LYS A 390 8.93 -15.20 -21.36
CA LYS A 390 9.12 -14.02 -22.22
C LYS A 390 9.45 -14.47 -23.65
N GLY A 391 8.46 -14.45 -24.53
CA GLY A 391 8.61 -15.02 -25.87
C GLY A 391 8.91 -16.52 -25.79
N ALA A 392 10.05 -16.94 -26.34
CA ALA A 392 10.52 -18.33 -26.26
C ALA A 392 11.25 -18.65 -24.95
N ASP A 393 11.62 -17.64 -24.17
CA ASP A 393 12.37 -17.85 -22.93
C ASP A 393 11.46 -18.40 -21.84
N LYS A 394 11.90 -19.51 -21.23
CA LYS A 394 11.25 -20.14 -20.08
C LYS A 394 12.28 -20.34 -18.97
N ILE A 395 12.07 -19.67 -17.83
CA ILE A 395 12.96 -19.76 -16.68
C ILE A 395 12.16 -20.29 -15.50
N TYR A 396 12.68 -21.32 -14.84
CA TYR A 396 12.11 -21.89 -13.64
C TYR A 396 12.74 -21.18 -12.44
N SER A 397 11.91 -20.66 -11.54
CA SER A 397 12.39 -19.86 -10.42
C SER A 397 11.85 -20.35 -9.08
N ALA A 398 12.65 -20.23 -8.02
CA ALA A 398 12.25 -20.42 -6.64
C ALA A 398 12.74 -19.26 -5.77
N TRP A 399 11.97 -18.89 -4.74
CA TRP A 399 12.37 -17.83 -3.81
C TRP A 399 11.81 -18.02 -2.40
N TRP A 400 12.58 -17.52 -1.43
CA TRP A 400 12.25 -17.50 0.00
C TRP A 400 13.10 -16.46 0.72
N PHE A 401 12.81 -16.21 2.00
CA PHE A 401 13.62 -15.37 2.89
C PHE A 401 14.51 -16.23 3.77
N ASP A 402 15.78 -15.85 3.90
CA ASP A 402 16.79 -16.60 4.66
C ASP A 402 17.75 -15.64 5.37
N ASN A 403 18.07 -15.92 6.64
CA ASN A 403 19.14 -15.25 7.39
C ASN A 403 20.15 -16.24 8.00
N GLY A 404 20.17 -17.47 7.49
CA GLY A 404 20.94 -18.61 7.96
C GLY A 404 20.25 -19.42 9.04
N ARG A 405 19.55 -18.77 9.97
CA ARG A 405 18.82 -19.42 11.07
C ARG A 405 17.38 -19.75 10.70
N LEU A 406 16.66 -18.76 10.19
CA LEU A 406 15.26 -18.88 9.78
C LEU A 406 15.17 -18.89 8.26
N LYS A 407 14.37 -19.82 7.73
CA LYS A 407 14.00 -19.90 6.32
C LYS A 407 12.48 -19.88 6.25
N THR A 408 11.92 -18.90 5.57
CA THR A 408 10.47 -18.76 5.50
C THR A 408 10.03 -18.05 4.23
N VAL A 409 8.80 -18.34 3.81
CA VAL A 409 8.10 -17.59 2.77
C VAL A 409 7.13 -16.55 3.37
N SER A 410 6.94 -16.57 4.69
CA SER A 410 6.00 -15.70 5.41
C SER A 410 6.56 -14.29 5.55
N GLN A 411 5.85 -13.33 4.93
CA GLN A 411 6.20 -11.90 4.98
C GLN A 411 6.24 -11.34 6.41
N LEU A 412 5.36 -11.82 7.29
CA LEU A 412 5.30 -11.36 8.67
C LEU A 412 6.43 -11.96 9.51
N GLU A 413 6.68 -13.25 9.34
CA GLU A 413 7.64 -13.99 10.15
C GLU A 413 9.07 -13.48 9.95
N TRP A 414 9.53 -13.32 8.70
CA TRP A 414 10.87 -12.82 8.45
C TRP A 414 11.04 -11.37 8.89
N ARG A 415 10.02 -10.51 8.71
CA ARG A 415 10.09 -9.10 9.16
C ARG A 415 10.18 -9.00 10.66
N TRP A 416 9.37 -9.79 11.36
CA TRP A 416 9.38 -9.83 12.81
C TRP A 416 10.73 -10.33 13.33
N ALA A 417 11.26 -11.41 12.76
CA ALA A 417 12.59 -11.92 13.10
C ALA A 417 13.70 -10.90 12.78
N ALA A 418 13.62 -10.22 11.63
CA ALA A 418 14.58 -9.19 11.21
C ALA A 418 14.51 -7.89 12.03
N ALA A 419 13.38 -7.61 12.68
CA ALA A 419 13.25 -6.47 13.59
C ALA A 419 13.80 -6.79 14.99
N GLN A 420 13.78 -8.06 15.39
CA GLN A 420 14.31 -8.53 16.68
C GLN A 420 15.80 -8.85 16.64
N ASP A 421 16.26 -9.47 15.55
CA ASP A 421 17.64 -9.89 15.35
C ASP A 421 18.39 -8.83 14.51
N SER A 422 19.67 -8.63 14.80
CA SER A 422 20.53 -7.70 14.04
C SER A 422 21.05 -8.32 12.74
N LYS A 423 20.81 -9.62 12.50
CA LYS A 423 21.26 -10.31 11.29
C LYS A 423 20.42 -9.94 10.07
N PRO A 424 21.06 -9.60 8.93
CA PRO A 424 20.33 -9.25 7.72
C PRO A 424 19.61 -10.48 7.14
N PHE A 425 18.37 -10.29 6.73
CA PHE A 425 17.67 -11.24 5.88
C PHE A 425 18.01 -11.01 4.41
N TYR A 426 18.05 -12.11 3.66
CA TYR A 426 18.17 -12.10 2.21
C TYR A 426 16.89 -12.69 1.62
N LEU A 427 16.38 -12.01 0.61
CA LEU A 427 15.52 -12.65 -0.37
C LEU A 427 16.43 -13.47 -1.28
N VAL A 428 16.31 -14.79 -1.17
CA VAL A 428 17.01 -15.75 -2.00
C VAL A 428 16.16 -16.01 -3.22
N ASN A 429 16.75 -15.89 -4.40
CA ASN A 429 16.09 -16.24 -5.64
C ASN A 429 16.99 -17.14 -6.47
N VAL A 430 16.49 -18.34 -6.81
CA VAL A 430 17.19 -19.35 -7.59
C VAL A 430 16.48 -19.48 -8.93
N ASN A 431 17.22 -19.43 -10.03
CA ASN A 431 16.70 -19.60 -11.37
C ASN A 431 17.44 -20.73 -12.08
N ALA A 432 16.72 -21.51 -12.89
CA ALA A 432 17.26 -22.57 -13.73
C ALA A 432 16.53 -22.65 -15.07
N THR A 433 17.13 -23.33 -16.03
CA THR A 433 16.57 -23.54 -17.38
C THR A 433 15.57 -24.71 -17.44
N SER A 434 15.52 -25.56 -16.41
CA SER A 434 14.59 -26.68 -16.32
C SER A 434 14.09 -26.88 -14.88
N GLU A 435 12.96 -27.56 -14.72
CA GLU A 435 12.38 -27.89 -13.41
C GLU A 435 13.31 -28.80 -12.58
N ALA A 436 13.89 -29.82 -13.22
CA ALA A 436 14.88 -30.69 -12.60
C ALA A 436 16.13 -29.91 -12.16
N GLY A 437 16.61 -29.00 -13.01
CA GLY A 437 17.74 -28.12 -12.67
C GLY A 437 17.44 -27.17 -11.52
N LEU A 438 16.19 -26.69 -11.41
CA LEU A 438 15.75 -25.87 -10.27
C LEU A 438 15.75 -26.69 -8.98
N LEU A 439 15.22 -27.92 -9.02
CA LEU A 439 15.18 -28.81 -7.87
C LEU A 439 16.60 -29.13 -7.37
N GLU A 440 17.52 -29.44 -8.29
CA GLU A 440 18.93 -29.67 -7.98
C GLU A 440 19.57 -28.41 -7.35
N ALA A 441 19.35 -27.24 -7.96
CA ALA A 441 19.94 -25.98 -7.50
C ALA A 441 19.46 -25.60 -6.09
N VAL A 442 18.16 -25.72 -5.81
CA VAL A 442 17.58 -25.41 -4.49
C VAL A 442 18.02 -26.43 -3.44
N THR A 443 18.09 -27.72 -3.80
CA THR A 443 18.53 -28.78 -2.89
C THR A 443 20.00 -28.62 -2.53
N GLY A 444 20.85 -28.38 -3.52
CA GLY A 444 22.29 -28.19 -3.37
C GLY A 444 22.69 -26.84 -2.77
N LEU A 445 21.76 -25.90 -2.60
CA LEU A 445 22.08 -24.59 -2.04
C LEU A 445 22.39 -24.72 -0.53
N PRO A 446 23.60 -24.34 -0.08
CA PRO A 446 23.90 -24.28 1.34
C PRO A 446 23.10 -23.15 1.99
N GLY A 447 22.89 -23.24 3.31
CA GLY A 447 22.30 -22.14 4.06
C GLY A 447 23.18 -20.89 3.96
N ILE A 448 22.54 -19.73 3.79
CA ILE A 448 23.25 -18.44 3.77
C ILE A 448 23.83 -18.20 5.16
N LYS A 449 25.14 -18.04 5.27
CA LYS A 449 25.82 -17.80 6.55
C LYS A 449 26.27 -16.36 6.69
#